data_AF-A0A7S3BLS4-F1
#
_entry.id   AF-A0A7S3BLS4-F1
#
_cell.length_a   1.000
_cell.length_b   1.000
_cell.length_c   1.000
_cell.angle_alpha   90.00
_cell.angle_beta   90.00
_cell.angle_gamma   90.00
#
_symmetry.space_group_name_H-M   'P 1'
#
loop_
_entity.id
_entity.type
_entity.pdbx_description
1 polymer ?
#
loop_
_entity_poly.entity_id
_entity_poly.type
_entity_poly.pdbx_seq_one_letter_code
_entity_poly.pdbx_strand_id
1 'polypeptide(L)'
;MREFTTCATINVSTEEFMYLRLNLDIDRMNAELEDQILNVELKGEARDGEGLEVVSRTKELEFKENPVPPLLRGLLKGNDMKFAVDESFHKTRSSQGHAMTMKTRLPAGLGEVVAVESEQWIERVSLKQCKVYTR
;
A
#
# COMPACT_ATOMS: atom_id res chain seq x y z
N MET A 1 -5.63 13.30 -15.36
CA MET A 1 -5.17 12.89 -14.02
C MET A 1 -6.19 13.40 -13.01
N ARG A 2 -6.61 12.57 -12.06
CA ARG A 2 -7.50 12.97 -10.96
C ARG A 2 -6.75 12.70 -9.66
N GLU A 3 -6.76 13.66 -8.75
CA GLU A 3 -6.10 13.56 -7.46
C GLU A 3 -7.15 13.61 -6.36
N PHE A 4 -6.94 12.80 -5.33
CA PHE A 4 -7.81 12.76 -4.16
C PHE A 4 -6.91 12.83 -2.93
N THR A 5 -7.40 13.40 -1.84
CA THR A 5 -6.67 13.36 -0.57
C THR A 5 -7.64 12.96 0.51
N THR A 6 -7.24 11.95 1.28
CA THR A 6 -8.01 11.42 2.41
C THR A 6 -7.18 11.54 3.68
N CYS A 7 -7.86 11.66 4.81
CA CYS A 7 -7.23 11.68 6.11
C CYS A 7 -8.09 10.88 7.08
N ALA A 8 -7.45 9.98 7.82
CA ALA A 8 -8.07 9.21 8.90
C ALA A 8 -7.34 9.48 10.21
N THR A 9 -8.10 9.70 11.29
CA THR A 9 -7.55 9.79 12.64
C THR A 9 -7.56 8.40 13.26
N ILE A 10 -6.39 7.91 13.69
CA ILE A 10 -6.22 6.58 14.28
C ILE A 10 -5.81 6.73 15.75
N ASN A 11 -6.48 5.99 16.64
CA ASN A 11 -6.26 6.05 18.09
C ASN A 11 -5.06 5.19 18.54
N VAL A 12 -3.92 5.41 17.89
CA VAL A 12 -2.62 4.85 18.27
C VAL A 12 -1.54 5.93 18.13
N SER A 13 -0.40 5.77 18.80
CA SER A 13 0.76 6.63 18.58
C SER A 13 1.32 6.50 17.15
N THR A 14 2.13 7.46 16.72
CA THR A 14 2.82 7.37 15.42
C THR A 14 3.76 6.16 15.38
N GLU A 15 4.44 5.87 16.49
CA GLU A 15 5.36 4.75 16.63
C GLU A 15 4.64 3.40 16.54
N GLU A 16 3.51 3.24 17.23
CA GLU A 16 2.67 2.04 17.13
C GLU A 16 2.12 1.85 15.72
N PHE A 17 1.65 2.92 15.08
CA PHE A 17 1.17 2.83 13.69
C PHE A 17 2.28 2.39 12.75
N MET A 18 3.48 2.96 12.88
CA MET A 18 4.64 2.59 12.07
C MET A 18 5.01 1.12 12.31
N TYR A 19 5.01 0.65 13.55
CA TYR A 19 5.25 -0.75 13.87
C TYR A 19 4.23 -1.68 13.19
N LEU A 20 2.94 -1.35 13.28
CA LEU A 20 1.87 -2.15 12.65
C LEU A 20 2.00 -2.19 11.13
N ARG A 21 2.34 -1.06 10.50
CA ARG A 21 2.49 -0.95 9.05
C ARG A 21 3.66 -1.76 8.49
N LEU A 22 4.71 -1.91 9.28
CA LEU A 22 5.90 -2.71 8.92
C LEU A 22 5.71 -4.20 9.21
N ASN A 23 4.64 -4.57 9.90
CA ASN A 23 4.40 -5.95 10.31
C ASN A 23 3.69 -6.75 9.21
N LEU A 24 4.42 -7.73 8.65
CA LEU A 24 3.90 -8.61 7.59
C LEU A 24 2.75 -9.51 8.06
N ASP A 25 2.64 -9.81 9.34
CA ASP A 25 1.53 -10.61 9.86
C ASP A 25 0.22 -9.82 9.85
N ILE A 26 0.29 -8.49 10.04
CA ILE A 26 -0.87 -7.61 9.85
C ILE A 26 -1.27 -7.56 8.37
N ASP A 27 -0.29 -7.45 7.46
CA ASP A 27 -0.56 -7.50 6.02
C ASP A 27 -1.26 -8.83 5.63
N ARG A 28 -0.78 -9.96 6.15
CA ARG A 28 -1.37 -11.29 5.91
C ARG A 28 -2.78 -11.42 6.48
N MET A 29 -2.99 -10.96 7.72
CA MET A 29 -4.30 -10.96 8.35
C MET A 29 -5.31 -10.13 7.55
N ASN A 30 -4.92 -8.94 7.06
CA ASN A 30 -5.79 -8.11 6.24
C ASN A 30 -6.14 -8.79 4.91
N ALA A 31 -5.16 -9.41 4.25
CA ALA A 31 -5.42 -10.16 3.01
C ALA A 31 -6.37 -11.34 3.26
N GLU A 32 -6.22 -12.06 4.38
CA GLU A 32 -7.14 -13.14 4.74
C GLU A 32 -8.57 -12.64 4.96
N LEU A 33 -8.75 -11.50 5.65
CA LEU A 33 -10.05 -10.86 5.87
C LEU A 33 -10.73 -10.39 4.57
N GLU A 34 -9.95 -10.08 3.54
CA GLU A 34 -10.45 -9.66 2.23
C GLU A 34 -10.53 -10.81 1.21
N ASP A 35 -10.43 -12.07 1.67
CA ASP A 35 -10.41 -13.26 0.82
C ASP A 35 -9.35 -13.21 -0.30
N GLN A 36 -8.17 -12.72 0.06
CA GLN A 36 -7.01 -12.61 -0.82
C GLN A 36 -5.88 -13.54 -0.38
N ILE A 37 -5.05 -13.92 -1.34
CA ILE A 37 -3.75 -14.55 -1.15
C ILE A 37 -2.69 -13.44 -1.28
N LEU A 38 -1.90 -13.25 -0.23
CA LEU A 38 -0.81 -12.27 -0.20
C LEU A 38 0.53 -12.95 -0.38
N ASN A 39 1.32 -12.47 -1.35
CA ASN A 39 2.74 -12.75 -1.47
C ASN A 39 3.53 -11.45 -1.29
N VAL A 40 4.60 -11.48 -0.52
CA VAL A 40 5.44 -10.29 -0.29
C VAL A 40 6.87 -10.60 -0.70
N GLU A 41 7.40 -9.81 -1.63
CA GLU A 41 8.79 -9.83 -2.07
C GLU A 41 9.51 -8.60 -1.52
N LEU A 42 10.56 -8.79 -0.73
CA LEU A 42 11.43 -7.70 -0.31
C LEU A 42 12.42 -7.39 -1.45
N LYS A 43 12.34 -6.19 -2.03
CA LYS A 43 13.22 -5.76 -3.14
C LYS A 43 14.61 -5.36 -2.64
N GLY A 44 14.70 -4.89 -1.40
CA GLY A 44 15.96 -4.54 -0.75
C GLY A 44 15.85 -3.36 0.20
N GLU A 45 16.99 -3.05 0.81
CA GLU A 45 17.18 -1.89 1.67
C GLU A 45 18.21 -0.95 1.05
N ALA A 46 17.88 0.33 0.99
CA ALA A 46 18.73 1.39 0.48
C ALA A 46 18.88 2.50 1.52
N ARG A 47 19.72 3.48 1.22
CA ARG A 47 19.77 4.75 1.95
C ARG A 47 19.48 5.89 1.01
N ASP A 48 18.71 6.86 1.48
CA ASP A 48 18.47 8.09 0.74
C ASP A 48 19.64 9.09 0.85
N GLY A 49 19.47 10.28 0.27
CA GLY A 49 20.48 11.36 0.33
C GLY A 49 20.73 11.91 1.75
N GLU A 50 19.84 11.64 2.71
CA GLU A 50 20.00 12.00 4.13
C GLU A 50 20.61 10.85 4.95
N GLY A 51 20.88 9.71 4.31
CA GLY A 51 21.43 8.52 4.95
C GLY A 51 20.40 7.67 5.70
N LEU A 52 19.10 7.93 5.52
CA LEU A 52 18.01 7.21 6.17
C LEU A 52 17.71 5.90 5.44
N GLU A 53 17.39 4.85 6.19
CA GLU A 53 17.06 3.54 5.62
C GLU A 53 15.69 3.55 4.95
N VAL A 54 15.69 3.22 3.65
CA VAL A 54 14.52 3.05 2.81
C VAL A 54 14.36 1.58 2.49
N VAL A 55 13.18 1.05 2.76
CA VAL A 55 12.79 -0.32 2.40
C VAL A 55 11.93 -0.26 1.15
N SER A 56 12.21 -1.14 0.20
CA SER A 56 11.34 -1.36 -0.95
C SER A 56 10.83 -2.80 -0.95
N ARG A 57 9.52 -2.97 -1.17
CA ARG A 57 8.89 -4.29 -1.28
C ARG A 57 7.79 -4.28 -2.33
N THR A 58 7.47 -5.46 -2.83
CA THR A 58 6.29 -5.69 -3.67
C THR A 58 5.33 -6.59 -2.91
N LYS A 59 4.07 -6.19 -2.83
CA LYS A 59 2.97 -7.05 -2.37
C LYS A 59 2.16 -7.49 -3.57
N GLU A 60 2.07 -8.78 -3.82
CA GLU A 60 1.16 -9.34 -4.81
C GLU A 60 -0.09 -9.86 -4.09
N LEU A 61 -1.25 -9.39 -4.53
CA LEU A 61 -2.55 -9.74 -3.98
C LEU A 61 -3.36 -10.42 -5.08
N GLU A 62 -3.83 -11.63 -4.78
CA GLU A 62 -4.70 -12.43 -5.63
C GLU A 62 -6.02 -12.66 -4.92
N PHE A 63 -7.12 -12.24 -5.52
CA PHE A 63 -8.44 -12.53 -4.96
C PHE A 63 -8.81 -13.99 -5.18
N LYS A 64 -9.27 -14.68 -4.13
CA LYS A 64 -9.77 -16.07 -4.22
C LYS A 64 -11.04 -16.16 -5.07
N GLU A 65 -11.87 -15.11 -5.03
CA GLU A 65 -13.03 -14.95 -5.89
C GLU A 65 -12.91 -13.66 -6.71
N ASN A 66 -13.18 -13.71 -8.02
CA ASN A 66 -13.02 -12.52 -8.86
C ASN A 66 -14.03 -11.41 -8.47
N PRO A 67 -13.56 -10.27 -7.90
CA PRO A 67 -14.42 -9.19 -7.41
C PRO A 67 -15.00 -8.35 -8.56
N VAL A 68 -14.53 -8.54 -9.80
CA VAL A 68 -15.00 -7.81 -10.96
C VAL A 68 -16.39 -8.32 -11.37
N PRO A 69 -17.40 -7.43 -11.46
CA PRO A 69 -18.73 -7.78 -11.92
C PRO A 69 -18.69 -8.50 -13.28
N PRO A 70 -19.52 -9.53 -13.54
CA PRO A 70 -19.46 -10.33 -14.76
C PRO A 70 -19.42 -9.51 -16.06
N LEU A 71 -20.16 -8.41 -16.12
CA LEU A 71 -20.22 -7.50 -17.28
C LEU A 71 -18.89 -6.79 -17.60
N LEU A 72 -18.00 -6.67 -16.61
CA LEU A 72 -16.71 -5.99 -16.74
C LEU A 72 -15.53 -6.97 -16.87
N ARG A 73 -15.76 -8.29 -16.69
CA ARG A 73 -14.69 -9.31 -16.75
C ARG A 73 -14.01 -9.39 -18.11
N GLY A 74 -14.67 -8.98 -19.19
CA GLY A 74 -14.07 -8.92 -20.53
C GLY A 74 -12.89 -7.94 -20.64
N LEU A 75 -12.70 -7.05 -19.66
CA LEU A 75 -11.53 -6.16 -19.56
C LEU A 75 -10.30 -6.87 -19.00
N LEU A 76 -10.48 -8.01 -18.33
CA LEU A 76 -9.40 -8.84 -17.84
C LEU A 76 -8.96 -9.79 -18.94
N LYS A 77 -7.65 -9.90 -19.20
CA LYS A 77 -7.10 -10.93 -20.10
C LYS A 77 -7.07 -12.33 -19.45
N GLY A 78 -7.86 -12.57 -18.39
CA GLY A 78 -7.94 -13.81 -17.61
C GLY A 78 -9.12 -13.83 -16.63
N ASN A 79 -9.35 -14.97 -15.96
CA ASN A 79 -10.47 -15.13 -15.02
C ASN A 79 -10.15 -14.68 -13.60
N ASP A 80 -8.87 -14.59 -13.23
CA ASP A 80 -8.44 -14.25 -11.87
C ASP A 80 -8.05 -12.77 -11.79
N MET A 81 -8.38 -12.13 -10.68
CA MET A 81 -7.95 -10.76 -10.40
C MET A 81 -6.71 -10.78 -9.52
N LYS A 82 -5.58 -10.35 -10.08
CA LYS A 82 -4.32 -10.19 -9.35
C LYS A 82 -3.74 -8.81 -9.59
N PHE A 83 -3.24 -8.17 -8.57
CA PHE A 83 -2.51 -6.92 -8.70
C PHE A 83 -1.29 -6.92 -7.78
N ALA A 84 -0.29 -6.12 -8.15
CA ALA A 84 0.88 -5.92 -7.33
C ALA A 84 0.94 -4.47 -6.87
N VAL A 85 1.38 -4.24 -5.63
CA VAL A 85 1.67 -2.91 -5.09
C VAL A 85 3.15 -2.85 -4.80
N ASP A 86 3.85 -2.00 -5.53
CA ASP A 86 5.25 -1.68 -5.25
C ASP A 86 5.27 -0.55 -4.23
N GLU A 87 5.88 -0.82 -3.08
CA GLU A 87 5.93 0.08 -1.93
C GLU A 87 7.38 0.50 -1.66
N SER A 88 7.58 1.77 -1.36
CA SER A 88 8.86 2.28 -0.85
C SER A 88 8.61 3.20 0.34
N PHE A 89 9.33 2.99 1.44
CA PHE A 89 9.13 3.75 2.67
C PHE A 89 10.37 3.78 3.55
N HIS A 90 10.52 4.84 4.34
CA HIS A 90 11.56 4.93 5.36
C HIS A 90 11.19 4.11 6.60
N LYS A 91 12.15 3.41 7.20
CA LYS A 91 11.90 2.62 8.43
C LYS A 91 11.58 3.49 9.64
N THR A 92 12.17 4.68 9.71
CA THR A 92 12.17 5.54 10.90
C THR A 92 11.50 6.90 10.69
N ARG A 93 11.06 7.20 9.46
CA ARG A 93 10.40 8.45 9.09
C ARG A 93 9.12 8.18 8.32
N SER A 94 8.14 9.04 8.50
CA SER A 94 6.82 8.92 7.87
C SER A 94 6.10 10.25 7.75
N SER A 95 6.82 11.38 7.87
CA SER A 95 6.25 12.70 7.61
C SER A 95 6.02 12.91 6.11
N GLN A 96 5.37 14.01 5.72
CA GLN A 96 5.06 14.27 4.31
C GLN A 96 6.30 14.28 3.39
N GLY A 97 7.45 14.78 3.87
CA GLY A 97 8.71 14.73 3.11
C GLY A 97 9.36 13.35 3.02
N HIS A 98 8.88 12.39 3.81
CA HIS A 98 9.31 10.99 3.86
C HIS A 98 8.09 10.09 3.73
N ALA A 99 7.15 10.48 2.87
CA ALA A 99 5.93 9.73 2.63
C ALA A 99 6.30 8.38 2.02
N MET A 100 5.50 7.37 2.34
CA MET A 100 5.57 6.13 1.58
C MET A 100 4.93 6.31 0.24
N THR A 101 5.62 5.84 -0.78
CA THR A 101 5.09 5.80 -2.13
C THR A 101 4.59 4.41 -2.44
N MET A 102 3.43 4.32 -3.07
CA MET A 102 2.79 3.10 -3.52
C MET A 102 2.45 3.23 -4.99
N LYS A 103 2.80 2.21 -5.77
CA LYS A 103 2.43 2.11 -7.18
C LYS A 103 1.75 0.78 -7.44
N THR A 104 0.51 0.85 -7.91
CA THR A 104 -0.28 -0.35 -8.19
C THR A 104 -0.11 -0.77 -9.64
N ARG A 105 0.40 -1.99 -9.84
CA ARG A 105 0.43 -2.70 -11.12
C ARG A 105 -0.83 -3.55 -11.24
N LEU A 106 -1.77 -3.05 -12.03
CA LEU A 106 -3.02 -3.75 -12.36
C LEU A 106 -2.80 -4.85 -13.42
N PRO A 107 -3.70 -5.85 -13.52
CA PRO A 107 -3.63 -6.84 -14.58
C PRO A 107 -3.68 -6.20 -15.99
N ALA A 108 -3.11 -6.91 -16.96
CA ALA A 108 -3.12 -6.49 -18.36
C ALA A 108 -4.57 -6.29 -18.86
N GLY A 109 -4.78 -5.22 -19.65
CA GLY A 109 -6.12 -4.70 -20.00
C GLY A 109 -6.54 -3.55 -19.08
N LEU A 110 -6.58 -3.75 -17.75
CA LEU A 110 -6.89 -2.66 -16.81
C LEU A 110 -5.72 -1.67 -16.66
N GLY A 111 -4.49 -2.18 -16.54
CA GLY A 111 -3.29 -1.35 -16.40
C GLY A 111 -2.95 -0.50 -17.64
N GLU A 112 -3.55 -0.81 -18.81
CA GLU A 112 -3.42 -0.01 -20.04
C GLU A 112 -4.34 1.23 -20.00
N VAL A 113 -5.37 1.21 -19.16
CA VAL A 113 -6.41 2.26 -19.08
C VAL A 113 -6.29 3.07 -17.79
N VAL A 114 -5.88 2.42 -16.70
CA VAL A 114 -5.83 3.01 -15.36
C VAL A 114 -4.46 2.76 -14.73
N ALA A 115 -3.88 3.83 -14.19
CA ALA A 115 -2.73 3.79 -13.30
C ALA A 115 -3.15 4.36 -11.95
N VAL A 116 -2.71 3.72 -10.87
CA VAL A 116 -2.95 4.17 -9.50
C VAL A 116 -1.61 4.29 -8.79
N GLU A 117 -1.31 5.48 -8.34
CA GLU A 117 -0.14 5.83 -7.54
C GLU A 117 -0.65 6.57 -6.31
N SER A 118 0.00 6.40 -5.17
CA SER A 118 -0.38 7.11 -3.96
C SER A 118 0.81 7.34 -3.04
N GLU A 119 0.68 8.37 -2.21
CA GLU A 119 1.62 8.72 -1.15
C GLU A 119 0.90 8.70 0.20
N GLN A 120 1.53 8.09 1.21
CA GLN A 120 1.00 8.03 2.57
C GLN A 120 1.99 8.55 3.60
N TRP A 121 1.55 9.52 4.40
CA TRP A 121 2.31 10.05 5.53
C TRP A 121 1.46 10.15 6.79
N ILE A 122 2.15 10.35 7.91
CA ILE A 122 1.57 10.35 9.25
C ILE A 122 1.91 11.68 9.93
N GLU A 123 0.90 12.30 10.53
CA GLU A 123 1.06 13.45 11.40
C GLU A 123 0.67 13.09 12.82
N ARG A 124 1.52 13.45 13.78
CA ARG A 124 1.23 13.22 15.19
C ARG A 124 0.18 14.21 15.67
N VAL A 125 -0.88 13.72 16.31
CA VAL A 125 -1.90 14.57 16.96
C VAL A 125 -1.66 14.63 18.46
N SER A 126 -1.37 13.49 19.10
CA SER A 126 -1.06 13.41 20.53
C SER A 126 -0.07 12.27 20.81
N LEU A 127 0.15 11.93 22.09
CA LEU A 127 0.93 10.73 22.46
C LEU A 127 0.23 9.41 22.10
N LYS A 128 -1.09 9.41 21.87
CA LYS A 128 -1.89 8.20 21.62
C LYS A 128 -2.74 8.30 20.37
N GLN A 129 -2.45 9.27 19.51
CA GLN A 129 -3.25 9.53 18.32
C GLN A 129 -2.39 10.11 17.20
N CYS A 130 -2.61 9.60 15.99
CA CYS A 130 -2.03 10.11 14.77
C CYS A 130 -3.09 10.30 13.69
N LYS A 131 -2.78 11.11 12.69
CA LYS A 131 -3.53 11.22 11.44
C LYS A 131 -2.72 10.58 10.33
N VAL A 132 -3.38 9.76 9.53
CA VAL A 132 -2.80 9.14 8.35
C VAL A 132 -3.41 9.83 7.15
N TYR A 133 -2.56 10.41 6.32
CA TYR A 133 -2.94 11.06 5.08
C TYR A 133 -2.58 10.14 3.92
N THR A 134 -3.50 10.00 2.97
CA THR A 134 -3.25 9.31 1.71
C THR A 134 -3.62 10.26 0.58
N ARG A 135 -2.70 10.49 -0.35
CA ARG A 135 -2.87 11.27 -1.57
C ARG A 135 -2.70 10.40 -2.80
#